data_AF-A0A1Y3R7N9-F1
#
_entry.id   AF-A0A1Y3R7N9-F1
#
_cell.length_a   1.000
_cell.length_b   1.000
_cell.length_c   1.000
_cell.angle_alpha   90.00
_cell.angle_beta   90.00
_cell.angle_gamma   90.00
#
_symmetry.space_group_name_H-M   'P 1'
#
loop_
_entity.id
_entity.type
_entity.pdbx_description
1 polymer ?
#
loop_
_entity_poly.entity_id
_entity_poly.type
_entity_poly.pdbx_seq_one_letter_code
_entity_poly.pdbx_strand_id
1 'polypeptide(L)'
;MGEKHSAVGYLFREGAFLPAQETKPVRNEFGLDLFQHRGSVYEGKTGLQFCSLQQAEDLAGFVEKHGGIEKVQKLIADSLERTGLSPRYTRPDEKKKDIFPPKEKDENRVFAKDLMGNKHYYYRFYNENGIELYTMEKKREFFQTVYIPCDGFMVGIDQRHRLEEVLKWLPTLEHGIRGEIERVFNQSMEAPDRWADLGFANLLGRYEEAKAHNAPIAAERQRQADERRAQQEVREQQLAQERQARYDSAIREAEGDIMAGKEVINREINGKSLIMQLFREHEIPVPLKTQGWIINSLHSIRYEPQNGEWHYRYFKGSRDSTKMFDLLSKLSAAIQTRQQFEEHGASPPDTPVLDCEEEQEMEL
;
A
#
# COMPACT_ATOMS: atom_id res chain seq x y z
N MET A 1 -3.06 9.72 -53.62
CA MET A 1 -1.95 10.38 -52.90
C MET A 1 -2.49 10.77 -51.54
N GLY A 2 -1.97 10.22 -50.43
CA GLY A 2 -2.43 10.60 -49.09
C GLY A 2 -2.13 12.07 -48.81
N GLU A 3 -3.05 12.77 -48.15
CA GLU A 3 -2.84 14.16 -47.73
C GLU A 3 -1.57 14.24 -46.88
N LYS A 4 -0.62 15.12 -47.27
CA LYS A 4 0.59 15.36 -46.49
C LYS A 4 0.22 16.12 -45.22
N HIS A 5 0.65 15.60 -44.07
CA HIS A 5 0.44 16.23 -42.77
C HIS A 5 1.68 16.06 -41.89
N SER A 6 1.87 16.95 -40.92
CA SER A 6 2.95 16.90 -39.94
C SER A 6 2.88 15.64 -39.08
N ALA A 7 4.02 15.26 -38.50
CA ALA A 7 4.12 14.23 -37.46
C ALA A 7 3.73 14.75 -36.06
N VAL A 8 3.48 16.06 -35.90
CA VAL A 8 2.99 16.68 -34.66
C VAL A 8 1.47 16.56 -34.61
N GLY A 9 0.95 16.00 -33.52
CA GLY A 9 -0.50 16.05 -33.27
C GLY A 9 -0.88 17.35 -32.59
N TYR A 10 -2.05 17.88 -32.91
CA TYR A 10 -2.58 19.11 -32.33
C TYR A 10 -3.94 18.85 -31.71
N LEU A 11 -4.13 19.33 -30.48
CA LEU A 11 -5.37 19.22 -29.73
C LEU A 11 -6.11 20.55 -29.81
N PHE A 12 -7.40 20.53 -30.13
CA PHE A 12 -8.22 21.73 -30.08
C PHE A 12 -8.88 21.85 -28.70
N ARG A 13 -8.52 22.89 -27.95
CA ARG A 13 -9.08 23.19 -26.63
C ARG A 13 -9.25 24.69 -26.49
N GLU A 14 -10.36 25.11 -25.89
CA GLU A 14 -10.63 26.52 -25.56
C GLU A 14 -10.47 27.48 -26.76
N GLY A 15 -10.83 27.03 -27.97
CA GLY A 15 -10.76 27.86 -29.18
C GLY A 15 -9.39 27.89 -29.87
N ALA A 16 -8.40 27.15 -29.40
CA ALA A 16 -7.05 27.13 -29.96
C ALA A 16 -6.48 25.72 -30.15
N PHE A 17 -5.51 25.62 -31.07
CA PHE A 17 -4.74 24.39 -31.29
C PHE A 17 -3.48 24.39 -30.44
N LEU A 18 -3.28 23.32 -29.67
CA LEU A 18 -2.11 23.09 -28.83
C LEU A 18 -1.33 21.86 -29.33
N PRO A 19 -0.01 21.96 -29.55
CA PRO A 19 0.79 20.83 -30.00
C PRO A 19 0.92 19.77 -28.89
N ALA A 20 0.96 18.50 -29.28
CA ALA A 20 1.11 17.36 -28.38
C ALA A 20 2.42 16.58 -28.65
N GLN A 21 3.21 16.39 -27.59
CA GLN A 21 4.59 15.85 -27.69
C GLN A 21 4.62 14.34 -27.96
N GLU A 22 3.82 13.58 -27.23
CA GLU A 22 3.80 12.11 -27.22
C GLU A 22 2.52 11.55 -27.84
N THR A 23 2.31 11.84 -29.12
CA THR A 23 1.20 11.27 -29.90
C THR A 23 1.62 9.97 -30.58
N LYS A 24 0.69 9.02 -30.67
CA LYS A 24 0.86 7.79 -31.47
C LYS A 24 -0.31 7.66 -32.46
N PRO A 25 -0.06 7.29 -33.73
CA PRO A 25 -1.14 7.10 -34.69
C PRO A 25 -2.00 5.89 -34.31
N VAL A 26 -3.30 5.97 -34.57
CA VAL A 26 -4.28 4.90 -34.35
C VAL A 26 -4.75 4.39 -35.70
N ARG A 27 -4.36 3.17 -36.06
CA ARG A 27 -4.82 2.52 -37.30
C ARG A 27 -6.26 2.07 -37.14
N ASN A 28 -7.07 2.26 -38.16
CA ASN A 28 -8.47 1.86 -38.19
C ASN A 28 -8.89 1.49 -39.62
N GLU A 29 -9.96 0.69 -39.73
CA GLU A 29 -10.53 0.24 -41.00
C GLU A 29 -11.37 1.31 -41.71
N PHE A 30 -11.76 2.36 -41.00
CA PHE A 30 -12.64 3.43 -41.50
C PHE A 30 -11.91 4.55 -42.26
N GLY A 31 -10.57 4.49 -42.34
CA GLY A 31 -9.76 5.51 -43.00
C GLY A 31 -9.73 6.88 -42.30
N LEU A 32 -10.09 6.94 -41.01
CA LEU A 32 -10.02 8.16 -40.20
C LEU A 32 -8.56 8.45 -39.80
N ASP A 33 -8.11 9.70 -39.84
CA ASP A 33 -6.82 10.08 -39.24
C ASP A 33 -7.00 10.28 -37.74
N LEU A 34 -6.60 9.27 -36.97
CA LEU A 34 -6.73 9.25 -35.52
C LEU A 34 -5.35 9.16 -34.85
N PHE A 35 -5.20 9.82 -33.71
CA PHE A 35 -4.01 9.68 -32.87
C PHE A 35 -4.36 9.66 -31.39
N GLN A 36 -3.63 8.88 -30.60
CA GLN A 36 -3.81 8.83 -29.16
C GLN A 36 -2.88 9.81 -28.44
N HIS A 37 -3.38 10.39 -27.36
CA HIS A 37 -2.64 11.20 -26.42
C HIS A 37 -3.26 11.09 -25.02
N ARG A 38 -2.45 10.78 -24.00
CA ARG A 38 -2.86 10.75 -22.57
C ARG A 38 -4.22 10.07 -22.30
N GLY A 39 -4.41 8.85 -22.83
CA GLY A 39 -5.60 8.04 -22.54
C GLY A 39 -6.85 8.36 -23.38
N SER A 40 -6.74 9.25 -24.37
CA SER A 40 -7.81 9.57 -25.31
C SER A 40 -7.35 9.49 -26.76
N VAL A 41 -8.30 9.29 -27.67
CA VAL A 41 -8.10 9.32 -29.13
C VAL A 41 -8.66 10.63 -29.68
N TYR A 42 -7.92 11.24 -30.59
CA TYR A 42 -8.20 12.54 -31.20
C TYR A 42 -8.24 12.42 -32.72
N GLU A 43 -9.10 13.22 -33.35
CA GLU A 43 -9.20 13.30 -34.80
C GLU A 43 -8.19 14.33 -35.35
N GLY A 44 -7.48 13.95 -36.41
CA GLY A 44 -6.33 14.66 -36.94
C GLY A 44 -6.62 16.07 -37.46
N LYS A 45 -7.72 16.25 -38.20
CA LYS A 45 -8.06 17.50 -38.90
C LYS A 45 -8.65 18.55 -37.96
N THR A 46 -9.43 18.14 -36.99
CA THR A 46 -10.12 19.01 -36.01
C THR A 46 -9.36 19.14 -34.71
N GLY A 47 -8.49 18.19 -34.36
CA GLY A 47 -7.83 18.13 -33.05
C GLY A 47 -8.79 17.86 -31.88
N LEU A 48 -10.06 17.56 -32.14
CA LEU A 48 -11.05 17.26 -31.12
C LEU A 48 -10.91 15.84 -30.60
N GLN A 49 -11.29 15.62 -29.35
CA GLN A 49 -11.36 14.27 -28.80
C GLN A 49 -12.45 13.48 -29.52
N PHE A 50 -12.05 12.35 -30.08
CA PHE A 50 -12.93 11.41 -30.77
C PHE A 50 -13.60 10.44 -29.78
N CYS A 51 -12.80 9.77 -28.94
CA CYS A 51 -13.27 8.88 -27.88
C CYS A 51 -12.20 8.67 -26.80
N SER A 52 -12.50 7.91 -25.74
CA SER A 52 -11.48 7.44 -24.79
C SER A 52 -10.66 6.29 -25.40
N LEU A 53 -9.45 6.04 -24.88
CA LEU A 53 -8.61 4.94 -25.37
C LEU A 53 -9.29 3.56 -25.16
N GLN A 54 -10.04 3.39 -24.07
CA GLN A 54 -10.82 2.17 -23.82
C GLN A 54 -11.92 1.96 -24.88
N GLN A 55 -12.62 3.04 -25.27
CA GLN A 55 -13.65 2.97 -26.31
C GLN A 55 -13.06 2.69 -27.71
N ALA A 56 -11.79 3.03 -27.93
CA ALA A 56 -11.12 2.79 -29.19
C ALA A 56 -10.73 1.31 -29.41
N GLU A 57 -10.80 0.47 -28.38
CA GLU A 57 -10.58 -0.99 -28.50
C GLU A 57 -11.64 -1.65 -29.40
N ASP A 58 -12.89 -1.16 -29.33
CA ASP A 58 -13.98 -1.51 -30.26
C ASP A 58 -14.46 -0.26 -31.03
N LEU A 59 -13.60 0.21 -31.93
CA LEU A 59 -13.90 1.38 -32.74
C LEU A 59 -15.08 1.16 -33.69
N ALA A 60 -15.30 -0.08 -34.15
CA ALA A 60 -16.39 -0.43 -35.05
C ALA A 60 -17.75 -0.31 -34.34
N GLY A 61 -17.87 -0.91 -33.15
CA GLY A 61 -19.06 -0.75 -32.31
C GLY A 61 -19.28 0.71 -31.90
N PHE A 62 -18.22 1.48 -31.64
CA PHE A 62 -18.32 2.91 -31.38
C PHE A 62 -18.92 3.66 -32.58
N VAL A 63 -18.43 3.43 -33.81
CA VAL A 63 -18.92 4.10 -35.03
C VAL A 63 -20.37 3.72 -35.31
N GLU A 64 -20.72 2.43 -35.18
CA GLU A 64 -22.09 1.95 -35.39
C GLU A 64 -23.07 2.60 -34.40
N LYS A 65 -22.70 2.66 -33.11
CA LYS A 65 -23.50 3.32 -32.06
C LYS A 65 -23.74 4.81 -32.34
N HIS A 66 -22.83 5.47 -33.06
CA HIS A 66 -22.96 6.88 -33.43
C HIS A 66 -23.63 7.09 -34.81
N GLY A 67 -24.24 6.03 -35.37
CA GLY A 67 -25.04 6.09 -36.59
C GLY A 67 -24.24 5.85 -37.87
N GLY A 68 -23.13 5.11 -37.77
CA GLY A 68 -22.33 4.66 -38.91
C GLY A 68 -21.28 5.68 -39.38
N ILE A 69 -20.39 5.21 -40.26
CA ILE A 69 -19.21 5.96 -40.68
C ILE A 69 -19.56 7.25 -41.44
N GLU A 70 -20.62 7.24 -42.26
CA GLU A 70 -21.06 8.42 -43.00
C GLU A 70 -21.45 9.58 -42.07
N LYS A 71 -22.16 9.25 -40.98
CA LYS A 71 -22.58 10.24 -39.98
C LYS A 71 -21.40 10.76 -39.17
N VAL A 72 -20.46 9.88 -38.82
CA VAL A 72 -19.21 10.28 -38.14
C VAL A 72 -18.37 11.20 -39.02
N GLN A 73 -18.20 10.88 -40.31
CA GLN A 73 -17.49 11.73 -41.27
C GLN A 73 -18.16 13.10 -41.45
N LYS A 74 -19.50 13.13 -41.50
CA LYS A 74 -20.26 14.38 -41.52
C LYS A 74 -20.03 15.22 -40.27
N LEU A 75 -20.06 14.62 -39.08
CA LEU A 75 -19.79 15.32 -37.82
C LEU A 75 -18.36 15.89 -37.75
N ILE A 76 -17.39 15.18 -38.33
CA ILE A 76 -16.02 15.69 -38.47
C ILE A 76 -16.03 16.90 -39.41
N ALA A 77 -16.65 16.80 -40.59
CA ALA A 77 -16.75 17.91 -41.53
C ALA A 77 -17.43 19.16 -40.92
N ASP A 78 -18.56 18.99 -40.23
CA ASP A 78 -19.28 20.06 -39.53
C ASP A 78 -18.38 20.66 -38.41
N SER A 79 -17.58 19.83 -37.75
CA SER A 79 -16.64 20.30 -36.73
C SER A 79 -15.47 21.09 -37.31
N LEU A 80 -15.00 20.76 -38.52
CA LEU A 80 -13.97 21.54 -39.21
C LEU A 80 -14.41 22.98 -39.45
N GLU A 81 -15.68 23.22 -39.78
CA GLU A 81 -16.21 24.59 -39.95
C GLU A 81 -16.11 25.41 -38.66
N ARG A 82 -16.21 24.74 -37.50
CA ARG A 82 -16.17 25.37 -36.18
C ARG A 82 -14.76 25.53 -35.61
N THR A 83 -13.90 24.52 -35.76
CA THR A 83 -12.55 24.54 -35.17
C THR A 83 -11.50 25.14 -36.11
N GLY A 84 -11.79 25.17 -37.41
CA GLY A 84 -10.78 25.35 -38.44
C GLY A 84 -9.90 24.10 -38.62
N LEU A 85 -9.04 24.13 -39.63
CA LEU A 85 -8.13 23.04 -39.95
C LEU A 85 -6.89 23.06 -39.04
N SER A 86 -6.60 21.91 -38.44
CA SER A 86 -5.46 21.69 -37.55
C SER A 86 -4.12 22.15 -38.19
N PRO A 87 -3.23 22.78 -37.39
CA PRO A 87 -1.87 23.10 -37.82
C PRO A 87 -1.09 21.89 -38.37
N ARG A 88 -1.47 20.68 -37.96
CA ARG A 88 -0.95 19.42 -38.50
C ARG A 88 -1.07 19.36 -40.04
N TYR A 89 -2.12 19.95 -40.61
CA TYR A 89 -2.38 19.94 -42.06
C TYR A 89 -2.01 21.25 -42.74
N THR A 90 -2.04 22.39 -42.03
CA THR A 90 -1.62 23.68 -42.60
C THR A 90 -0.10 23.86 -42.58
N ARG A 91 0.63 23.06 -41.79
CA ARG A 91 2.10 23.07 -41.68
C ARG A 91 2.70 21.66 -41.84
N PRO A 92 2.59 21.03 -43.01
CA PRO A 92 2.95 19.62 -43.20
C PRO A 92 4.45 19.31 -42.98
N ASP A 93 5.33 20.30 -43.15
CA ASP A 93 6.78 20.13 -43.00
C ASP A 93 7.30 20.40 -41.57
N GLU A 94 6.42 20.82 -40.65
CA GLU A 94 6.76 21.13 -39.25
C GLU A 94 7.18 19.86 -38.50
N LYS A 95 8.35 19.88 -37.86
CA LYS A 95 8.90 18.71 -37.14
C LYS A 95 8.72 18.89 -35.63
N LYS A 96 8.56 17.78 -34.91
CA LYS A 96 8.44 17.79 -33.43
C LYS A 96 9.54 18.59 -32.73
N LYS A 97 10.78 18.54 -33.24
CA LYS A 97 11.93 19.27 -32.69
C LYS A 97 11.84 20.80 -32.83
N ASP A 98 11.06 21.29 -33.80
CA ASP A 98 10.89 22.72 -34.05
C ASP A 98 9.90 23.35 -33.05
N ILE A 99 9.02 22.52 -32.46
CA ILE A 99 7.98 22.92 -31.50
C ILE A 99 8.36 22.57 -30.06
N PHE A 100 9.02 21.43 -29.87
CA PHE A 100 9.48 20.94 -28.57
C PHE A 100 11.01 20.88 -28.57
N PRO A 101 11.70 21.99 -28.27
CA PRO A 101 13.15 21.94 -28.10
C PRO A 101 13.50 20.90 -27.04
N PRO A 102 14.57 20.10 -27.23
CA PRO A 102 15.01 19.15 -26.23
C PRO A 102 15.35 19.90 -24.93
N LYS A 103 14.93 19.35 -23.79
CA LYS A 103 15.33 19.88 -22.48
C LYS A 103 16.86 19.91 -22.41
N GLU A 104 17.43 21.00 -21.91
CA GLU A 104 18.87 21.08 -21.64
C GLU A 104 19.29 19.88 -20.79
N LYS A 105 20.32 19.17 -21.26
CA LYS A 105 20.86 18.03 -20.53
C LYS A 105 21.57 18.59 -19.30
N ASP A 106 21.07 18.28 -18.11
CA ASP A 106 21.78 18.59 -16.88
C ASP A 106 23.10 17.81 -16.86
N GLU A 107 24.22 18.50 -17.06
CA GLU A 107 25.55 17.92 -17.14
C GLU A 107 26.00 17.25 -15.84
N ASN A 108 25.35 17.59 -14.72
CA ASN A 108 25.62 16.98 -13.42
C ASN A 108 24.79 15.71 -13.18
N ARG A 109 23.83 15.39 -14.07
CA ARG A 109 23.00 14.20 -13.95
C ARG A 109 23.64 13.03 -14.70
N VAL A 110 23.98 11.97 -13.95
CA VAL A 110 24.56 10.74 -14.49
C VAL A 110 23.70 9.53 -14.18
N PHE A 111 23.78 8.50 -15.01
CA PHE A 111 23.09 7.23 -14.81
C PHE A 111 24.12 6.14 -14.56
N ALA A 112 24.05 5.49 -13.41
CA ALA A 112 25.05 4.52 -12.96
C ALA A 112 24.41 3.42 -12.12
N LYS A 113 25.20 2.38 -11.79
CA LYS A 113 24.76 1.26 -10.95
C LYS A 113 25.20 1.48 -9.49
N ASP A 114 24.37 1.09 -8.54
CA ASP A 114 24.83 0.87 -7.16
C ASP A 114 25.63 -0.43 -7.06
N LEU A 115 26.27 -0.67 -5.91
CA LEU A 115 27.08 -1.87 -5.68
C LEU A 115 26.32 -3.20 -5.83
N MET A 116 24.99 -3.20 -5.79
CA MET A 116 24.17 -4.39 -6.05
C MET A 116 23.78 -4.53 -7.53
N GLY A 117 24.19 -3.59 -8.38
CA GLY A 117 23.92 -3.57 -9.81
C GLY A 117 22.63 -2.86 -10.22
N ASN A 118 21.87 -2.30 -9.26
CA ASN A 118 20.64 -1.58 -9.57
C ASN A 118 20.96 -0.21 -10.18
N LYS A 119 20.18 0.18 -11.18
CA LYS A 119 20.43 1.42 -11.92
C LYS A 119 19.70 2.60 -11.28
N HIS A 120 20.42 3.69 -11.06
CA HIS A 120 19.87 4.93 -10.51
C HIS A 120 20.39 6.15 -11.26
N TYR A 121 19.65 7.25 -11.11
CA TYR A 121 20.16 8.58 -11.47
C TYR A 121 20.86 9.20 -10.28
N TYR A 122 22.03 9.77 -10.55
CA TYR A 122 22.87 10.45 -9.60
C TYR A 122 23.11 11.88 -10.05
N TYR A 123 23.22 12.78 -9.09
CA TYR A 123 23.49 14.19 -9.29
C TYR A 123 24.87 14.52 -8.72
N ARG A 124 25.80 14.99 -9.55
CA ARG A 124 27.12 15.46 -9.15
C ARG A 124 26.96 16.80 -8.45
N PHE A 125 27.39 16.87 -7.20
CA PHE A 125 27.33 18.10 -6.41
C PHE A 125 28.72 18.64 -6.05
N TYR A 126 29.77 17.85 -6.26
CA TYR A 126 31.16 18.24 -6.00
C TYR A 126 32.06 17.72 -7.13
N ASN A 127 32.97 18.57 -7.62
CA ASN A 127 33.98 18.23 -8.60
C ASN A 127 35.17 19.19 -8.46
N GLU A 128 36.12 18.83 -7.61
CA GLU A 128 37.35 19.60 -7.41
C GLU A 128 38.52 18.64 -7.15
N ASN A 129 39.73 19.04 -7.55
CA ASN A 129 40.96 18.27 -7.31
C ASN A 129 40.90 16.80 -7.78
N GLY A 130 40.10 16.51 -8.81
CA GLY A 130 39.89 15.16 -9.33
C GLY A 130 38.95 14.28 -8.49
N ILE A 131 38.30 14.83 -7.46
CA ILE A 131 37.30 14.16 -6.64
C ILE A 131 35.91 14.53 -7.16
N GLU A 132 35.16 13.54 -7.64
CA GLU A 132 33.76 13.70 -8.03
C GLU A 132 32.85 13.04 -7.00
N LEU A 133 31.92 13.82 -6.43
CA LEU A 133 30.95 13.32 -5.47
C LEU A 133 29.52 13.51 -5.96
N TYR A 134 28.72 12.50 -5.67
CA TYR A 134 27.36 12.36 -6.16
C TYR A 134 26.37 12.13 -5.02
N THR A 135 25.13 12.56 -5.23
CA THR A 135 23.98 12.17 -4.43
C THR A 135 22.97 11.46 -5.33
N MET A 136 22.17 10.56 -4.77
CA MET A 136 21.10 9.91 -5.54
C MET A 136 19.99 10.94 -5.83
N GLU A 137 19.50 11.01 -7.06
CA GLU A 137 18.53 12.04 -7.50
C GLU A 137 17.29 12.09 -6.61
N LYS A 138 16.75 10.92 -6.24
CA LYS A 138 15.57 10.79 -5.35
C LYS A 138 15.82 11.26 -3.92
N LYS A 139 17.09 11.42 -3.50
CA LYS A 139 17.52 11.78 -2.15
C LYS A 139 18.33 13.07 -2.12
N ARG A 140 18.23 13.90 -3.17
CA ARG A 140 19.02 15.11 -3.35
C ARG A 140 18.90 16.10 -2.19
N GLU A 141 17.76 16.13 -1.51
CA GLU A 141 17.49 17.06 -0.40
C GLU A 141 18.12 16.64 0.93
N PHE A 142 18.42 15.34 1.10
CA PHE A 142 18.80 14.79 2.40
C PHE A 142 20.30 14.53 2.54
N PHE A 143 21.05 14.55 1.42
CA PHE A 143 22.49 14.27 1.33
C PHE A 143 23.01 13.08 2.15
N GLN A 144 22.16 12.17 2.66
CA GLN A 144 22.53 11.14 3.64
C GLN A 144 23.68 10.21 3.21
N THR A 145 23.92 10.08 1.91
CA THR A 145 24.97 9.21 1.40
C THR A 145 25.71 9.96 0.31
N VAL A 146 27.03 10.04 0.46
CA VAL A 146 27.93 10.52 -0.59
C VAL A 146 28.29 9.34 -1.47
N TYR A 147 28.14 9.49 -2.77
CA TYR A 147 28.50 8.46 -3.74
C TYR A 147 29.77 8.84 -4.49
N ILE A 148 30.66 7.86 -4.65
CA ILE A 148 31.93 7.99 -5.37
C ILE A 148 31.92 6.99 -6.53
N PRO A 149 32.25 7.42 -7.76
CA PRO A 149 32.36 6.50 -8.88
C PRO A 149 33.57 5.57 -8.71
N CYS A 150 33.36 4.27 -8.91
CA CYS A 150 34.41 3.24 -8.88
C CYS A 150 34.04 2.11 -9.83
N ASP A 151 34.85 1.87 -10.87
CA ASP A 151 34.70 0.77 -11.83
C ASP A 151 33.27 0.55 -12.39
N GLY A 152 32.58 1.64 -12.71
CA GLY A 152 31.21 1.60 -13.26
C GLY A 152 30.10 1.47 -12.21
N PHE A 153 30.47 1.45 -10.94
CA PHE A 153 29.57 1.47 -9.79
C PHE A 153 29.65 2.80 -9.03
N MET A 154 28.61 3.08 -8.25
CA MET A 154 28.54 4.18 -7.30
C MET A 154 28.66 3.62 -5.89
N VAL A 155 29.81 3.87 -5.26
CA VAL A 155 30.11 3.45 -3.88
C VAL A 155 29.51 4.48 -2.94
N GLY A 156 28.54 4.06 -2.13
CA GLY A 156 27.94 4.91 -1.11
C GLY A 156 28.75 4.92 0.18
N ILE A 157 29.01 6.11 0.71
CA ILE A 157 29.57 6.36 2.05
C ILE A 157 28.47 7.06 2.84
N ASP A 158 27.97 6.39 3.88
CA ASP A 158 26.94 6.92 4.77
C ASP A 158 27.46 8.19 5.49
N GLN A 159 26.70 9.28 5.45
CA GLN A 159 27.05 10.59 6.04
C GLN A 159 26.95 10.62 7.57
N ARG A 160 27.24 9.51 8.25
CA ARG A 160 27.74 9.60 9.63
C ARG A 160 29.07 10.38 9.69
N HIS A 161 29.71 10.59 8.54
CA HIS A 161 30.87 11.45 8.35
C HIS A 161 30.48 12.71 7.60
N ARG A 162 30.85 13.88 8.13
CA ARG A 162 30.62 15.16 7.45
C ARG A 162 31.34 15.16 6.10
N LEU A 163 30.82 15.87 5.09
CA LEU A 163 31.46 16.01 3.78
C LEU A 163 32.96 16.36 3.89
N GLU A 164 33.32 17.23 4.84
CA GLU A 164 34.71 17.60 5.15
C GLU A 164 35.59 16.42 5.56
N GLU A 165 35.05 15.45 6.29
CA GLU A 165 35.78 14.25 6.71
C GLU A 165 36.04 13.34 5.52
N VAL A 166 35.04 13.17 4.64
CA VAL A 166 35.19 12.41 3.40
C VAL A 166 36.27 13.05 2.52
N LEU A 167 36.26 14.38 2.36
CA LEU A 167 37.26 15.10 1.56
C LEU A 167 38.68 15.02 2.15
N LYS A 168 38.82 14.93 3.48
CA LYS A 168 40.13 14.73 4.14
C LYS A 168 40.62 13.29 4.03
N TRP A 169 39.69 12.33 4.05
CA TRP A 169 40.00 10.90 4.08
C TRP A 169 40.32 10.32 2.71
N LEU A 170 39.56 10.67 1.66
CA LEU A 170 39.78 10.09 0.32
C LEU A 170 41.23 10.22 -0.19
N PRO A 171 41.92 11.37 -0.02
CA PRO A 171 43.32 11.50 -0.43
C PRO A 171 44.30 10.64 0.36
N THR A 172 43.93 10.11 1.54
CA THR A 172 44.81 9.27 2.36
C THR A 172 44.77 7.79 1.96
N LEU A 173 43.91 7.41 1.01
CA LEU A 173 43.78 6.03 0.53
C LEU A 173 44.84 5.71 -0.52
N GLU A 174 45.83 4.88 -0.17
CA GLU A 174 46.96 4.49 -1.03
C GLU A 174 46.54 3.90 -2.39
N HIS A 175 45.41 3.18 -2.42
CA HIS A 175 44.83 2.56 -3.62
C HIS A 175 43.41 3.07 -3.91
N GLY A 176 43.10 4.28 -3.44
CA GLY A 176 41.79 4.88 -3.56
C GLY A 176 40.67 4.07 -2.90
N ILE A 177 39.43 4.40 -3.25
CA ILE A 177 38.25 3.75 -2.67
C ILE A 177 38.17 2.25 -2.99
N ARG A 178 38.66 1.83 -4.16
CA ARG A 178 38.68 0.41 -4.56
C ARG A 178 39.54 -0.41 -3.60
N GLY A 179 40.76 0.04 -3.31
CA GLY A 179 41.66 -0.69 -2.42
C GLY A 179 41.17 -0.74 -0.98
N GLU A 180 40.51 0.32 -0.50
CA GLU A 180 39.87 0.30 0.81
C GLU A 180 38.71 -0.71 0.88
N ILE A 181 37.88 -0.77 -0.16
CA ILE A 181 36.82 -1.79 -0.28
C ILE A 181 37.43 -3.19 -0.26
N GLU A 182 38.49 -3.43 -1.03
CA GLU A 182 39.18 -4.71 -1.06
C GLU A 182 39.76 -5.09 0.31
N ARG A 183 40.40 -4.15 1.01
CA ARG A 183 40.93 -4.33 2.36
C ARG A 183 39.83 -4.72 3.35
N VAL A 184 38.72 -3.98 3.38
CA VAL A 184 37.60 -4.23 4.28
C VAL A 184 36.92 -5.55 3.95
N PHE A 185 36.73 -5.86 2.66
CA PHE A 185 36.14 -7.11 2.21
C PHE A 185 36.98 -8.32 2.64
N ASN A 186 38.30 -8.27 2.40
CA ASN A 186 39.21 -9.36 2.78
C ASN A 186 39.23 -9.58 4.30
N GLN A 187 39.21 -8.52 5.11
CA GLN A 187 39.08 -8.64 6.58
C GLN A 187 37.78 -9.31 7.03
N SER A 188 36.70 -9.14 6.28
CA SER A 188 35.45 -9.88 6.56
C SER A 188 35.55 -11.34 6.12
N MET A 189 36.22 -11.63 5.02
CA MET A 189 36.40 -13.00 4.50
C MET A 189 37.35 -13.84 5.37
N GLU A 190 38.31 -13.22 6.05
CA GLU A 190 39.24 -13.92 6.97
C GLU A 190 38.56 -14.45 8.25
N ALA A 191 37.43 -13.84 8.64
CA ALA A 191 36.70 -14.20 9.85
C ALA A 191 35.41 -14.98 9.51
N PRO A 192 35.30 -16.28 9.87
CA PRO A 192 34.18 -17.14 9.45
C PRO A 192 32.83 -16.74 10.04
N ASP A 193 32.83 -15.96 11.12
CA ASP A 193 31.65 -15.44 11.81
C ASP A 193 31.27 -14.03 11.36
N ARG A 194 32.10 -13.39 10.54
CA ARG A 194 31.88 -12.02 10.06
C ARG A 194 31.21 -12.02 8.70
N TRP A 195 30.17 -11.21 8.57
CA TRP A 195 29.47 -11.03 7.31
C TRP A 195 30.33 -10.27 6.29
N ALA A 196 30.52 -10.87 5.11
CA ALA A 196 31.16 -10.23 3.97
C ALA A 196 30.14 -9.39 3.17
N ASP A 197 30.46 -8.14 2.86
CA ASP A 197 29.55 -7.26 2.12
C ASP A 197 29.40 -7.72 0.66
N LEU A 198 28.17 -8.03 0.25
CA LEU A 198 27.88 -8.56 -1.10
C LEU A 198 28.01 -7.50 -2.19
N GLY A 199 27.83 -6.21 -1.86
CA GLY A 199 28.06 -5.12 -2.78
C GLY A 199 29.55 -4.93 -3.07
N PHE A 200 30.38 -5.02 -2.04
CA PHE A 200 31.84 -5.04 -2.19
C PHE A 200 32.28 -6.26 -2.99
N ALA A 201 31.72 -7.44 -2.69
CA ALA A 201 31.98 -8.65 -3.45
C ALA A 201 31.65 -8.49 -4.94
N ASN A 202 30.54 -7.82 -5.27
CA ASN A 202 30.12 -7.56 -6.65
C ASN A 202 31.11 -6.63 -7.38
N LEU A 203 31.55 -5.55 -6.74
CA LEU A 203 32.58 -4.64 -7.28
C LEU A 203 33.91 -5.37 -7.56
N LEU A 204 34.26 -6.31 -6.69
CA LEU A 204 35.51 -7.08 -6.76
C LEU A 204 35.39 -8.34 -7.66
N GLY A 205 34.19 -8.66 -8.17
CA GLY A 205 33.96 -9.86 -8.97
C GLY A 205 34.00 -11.17 -8.17
N ARG A 206 33.80 -11.11 -6.85
CA ARG A 206 33.89 -12.24 -5.88
C ARG A 206 32.54 -12.56 -5.23
N TYR A 207 31.43 -12.28 -5.92
CA TYR A 207 30.08 -12.40 -5.37
C TYR A 207 29.76 -13.82 -4.87
N GLU A 208 30.02 -14.85 -5.67
CA GLU A 208 29.73 -16.24 -5.28
C GLU A 208 30.58 -16.72 -4.11
N GLU A 209 31.83 -16.23 -4.01
CA GLU A 209 32.71 -16.54 -2.88
C GLU A 209 32.17 -15.94 -1.58
N ALA A 210 31.77 -14.66 -1.60
CA ALA A 210 31.17 -14.00 -0.44
C ALA A 210 29.83 -14.65 -0.04
N LYS A 211 29.04 -15.09 -1.03
CA LYS A 211 27.78 -15.79 -0.79
C LYS A 211 28.01 -17.14 -0.10
N ALA A 212 29.02 -17.90 -0.52
CA ALA A 212 29.39 -19.15 0.12
C ALA A 212 29.88 -18.94 1.56
N HIS A 213 30.74 -17.93 1.79
CA HIS A 213 31.20 -17.53 3.14
C HIS A 213 30.03 -17.15 4.06
N ASN A 214 29.07 -16.38 3.55
CA ASN A 214 27.93 -15.89 4.32
C ASN A 214 26.83 -16.94 4.56
N ALA A 215 26.80 -18.05 3.81
CA ALA A 215 25.77 -19.07 3.90
C ALA A 215 25.55 -19.64 5.32
N PRO A 216 26.58 -20.06 6.07
CA PRO A 216 26.39 -20.54 7.45
C PRO A 216 25.86 -19.44 8.39
N ILE A 217 26.32 -18.20 8.25
CA ILE A 217 25.86 -17.06 9.05
C ILE A 217 24.38 -16.77 8.77
N ALA A 218 23.98 -16.81 7.49
CA ALA A 218 22.59 -16.62 7.08
C ALA A 218 21.68 -17.73 7.63
N ALA A 219 22.11 -18.99 7.55
CA ALA A 219 21.36 -20.13 8.07
C ALA A 219 21.15 -20.04 9.59
N GLU A 220 22.17 -19.62 10.34
CA GLU A 220 22.04 -19.41 11.79
C GLU A 220 21.11 -18.25 12.14
N ARG A 221 21.21 -17.12 11.44
CA ARG A 221 20.29 -15.99 11.62
C ARG A 221 18.84 -16.38 11.33
N GLN A 222 18.62 -17.22 10.33
CA GLN A 222 17.30 -17.73 9.97
C GLN A 222 16.74 -18.62 11.09
N ARG A 223 17.53 -19.61 11.57
CA ARG A 223 17.13 -20.46 12.70
C ARG A 223 16.72 -19.64 13.93
N GLN A 224 17.53 -18.67 14.33
CA GLN A 224 17.22 -17.82 15.47
C GLN A 224 15.97 -16.94 15.23
N ALA A 225 15.71 -16.51 13.99
CA ALA A 225 14.48 -15.79 13.66
C ALA A 225 13.26 -16.70 13.74
N ASP A 226 13.37 -17.95 13.27
CA ASP A 226 12.31 -18.96 13.34
C ASP A 226 11.99 -19.32 14.79
N GLU A 227 13.00 -19.54 15.62
CA GLU A 227 12.84 -19.79 17.05
C GLU A 227 12.15 -18.62 17.78
N ARG A 228 12.55 -17.38 17.48
CA ARG A 228 11.90 -16.19 18.04
C ARG A 228 10.44 -16.07 17.60
N ARG A 229 10.14 -16.39 16.34
CA ARG A 229 8.76 -16.38 15.82
C ARG A 229 7.92 -17.44 16.51
N ALA A 230 8.41 -18.68 16.60
CA ALA A 230 7.71 -19.76 17.30
C ALA A 230 7.46 -19.43 18.79
N GLN A 231 8.44 -18.85 19.49
CA GLN A 231 8.27 -18.41 20.88
C GLN A 231 7.21 -17.30 21.01
N GLN A 232 7.16 -16.38 20.05
CA GLN A 232 6.17 -15.31 20.03
C GLN A 232 4.77 -15.87 19.77
N GLU A 233 4.61 -16.79 18.82
CA GLU A 233 3.33 -17.45 18.51
C GLU A 233 2.79 -18.22 19.71
N VAL A 234 3.64 -19.01 20.40
CA VAL A 234 3.24 -19.73 21.63
C VAL A 234 2.79 -18.75 22.71
N ARG A 235 3.52 -17.63 22.91
CA ARG A 235 3.14 -16.61 23.88
C ARG A 235 1.82 -15.93 23.53
N GLU A 236 1.61 -15.60 22.26
CA GLU A 236 0.38 -14.98 21.77
C GLU A 236 -0.81 -15.93 21.94
N GLN A 237 -0.63 -17.23 21.65
CA GLN A 237 -1.64 -18.25 21.90
C GLN A 237 -1.97 -18.38 23.38
N GLN A 238 -0.96 -18.43 24.27
CA GLN A 238 -1.18 -18.48 25.71
C GLN A 238 -1.95 -17.24 26.20
N LEU A 239 -1.54 -16.04 25.79
CA LEU A 239 -2.23 -14.80 26.14
C LEU A 239 -3.67 -14.77 25.59
N ALA A 240 -3.91 -15.31 24.40
CA ALA A 240 -5.26 -15.42 23.84
C ALA A 240 -6.12 -16.40 24.63
N GLN A 241 -5.58 -17.57 24.98
CA GLN A 241 -6.25 -18.56 25.82
C GLN A 241 -6.57 -18.01 27.21
N GLU A 242 -5.63 -17.32 27.86
CA GLU A 242 -5.85 -16.67 29.15
C GLU A 242 -6.92 -15.58 29.07
N ARG A 243 -6.90 -14.76 28.01
CA ARG A 243 -7.92 -13.72 27.78
C ARG A 243 -9.30 -14.34 27.56
N GLN A 244 -9.39 -15.44 26.81
CA GLN A 244 -10.64 -16.14 26.56
C GLN A 244 -11.15 -16.80 27.84
N ALA A 245 -10.31 -17.53 28.57
CA ALA A 245 -10.69 -18.15 29.84
C ALA A 245 -11.14 -17.11 30.87
N ARG A 246 -10.46 -15.96 30.94
CA ARG A 246 -10.87 -14.82 31.80
C ARG A 246 -12.22 -14.25 31.38
N TYR A 247 -12.46 -14.12 30.07
CA TYR A 247 -13.74 -13.68 29.52
C TYR A 247 -14.85 -14.68 29.90
N ASP A 248 -14.69 -15.96 29.56
CA ASP A 248 -15.69 -17.01 29.81
C ASP A 248 -16.00 -17.17 31.30
N SER A 249 -14.99 -17.08 32.16
CA SER A 249 -15.17 -17.14 33.61
C SER A 249 -15.96 -15.95 34.13
N ALA A 250 -15.70 -14.74 33.62
CA ALA A 250 -16.37 -13.54 34.09
C ALA A 250 -17.81 -13.43 33.58
N ILE A 251 -18.10 -13.95 32.38
CA ILE A 251 -19.47 -14.13 31.88
C ILE A 251 -20.24 -15.10 32.77
N ARG A 252 -19.72 -16.32 32.98
CA ARG A 252 -20.37 -17.34 33.82
C ARG A 252 -20.59 -16.89 35.26
N GLU A 253 -19.60 -16.20 35.85
CA GLU A 253 -19.72 -15.61 37.19
C GLU A 253 -20.87 -14.60 37.23
N ALA A 254 -20.95 -13.70 36.24
CA ALA A 254 -21.99 -12.69 36.18
C ALA A 254 -23.40 -13.29 35.96
N GLU A 255 -23.54 -14.28 35.08
CA GLU A 255 -24.80 -15.01 34.88
C GLU A 255 -25.26 -15.69 36.18
N GLY A 256 -24.34 -16.37 36.88
CA GLY A 256 -24.61 -17.02 38.16
C GLY A 256 -25.01 -16.02 39.26
N ASP A 257 -24.31 -14.88 39.33
CA ASP A 257 -24.62 -13.83 40.30
C ASP A 257 -25.97 -13.15 40.02
N ILE A 258 -26.33 -12.96 38.74
CA ILE A 258 -27.67 -12.51 38.33
C ILE A 258 -28.73 -13.48 38.84
N MET A 259 -28.56 -14.79 38.60
CA MET A 259 -29.54 -15.80 39.02
C MET A 259 -29.61 -15.97 40.54
N ALA A 260 -28.51 -15.71 41.25
CA ALA A 260 -28.47 -15.68 42.71
C ALA A 260 -29.03 -14.38 43.32
N GLY A 261 -29.45 -13.41 42.50
CA GLY A 261 -29.95 -12.11 42.93
C GLY A 261 -28.91 -11.19 43.58
N LYS A 262 -27.63 -11.42 43.25
CA LYS A 262 -26.51 -10.57 43.67
C LYS A 262 -26.33 -9.41 42.71
N GLU A 263 -25.62 -8.39 43.17
CA GLU A 263 -25.28 -7.24 42.34
C GLU A 263 -24.08 -7.56 41.44
N VAL A 264 -24.23 -7.33 40.13
CA VAL A 264 -23.15 -7.45 39.14
C VAL A 264 -22.67 -6.07 38.73
N ILE A 265 -21.39 -5.81 38.95
CA ILE A 265 -20.73 -4.54 38.61
C ILE A 265 -20.31 -4.57 37.14
N ASN A 266 -20.57 -3.48 36.43
CA ASN A 266 -20.16 -3.27 35.04
C ASN A 266 -18.65 -2.93 34.93
N ARG A 267 -17.81 -3.87 35.36
CA ARG A 267 -16.35 -3.78 35.26
C ARG A 267 -15.88 -4.02 33.82
N GLU A 268 -14.65 -3.62 33.54
CA GLU A 268 -14.00 -3.88 32.26
C GLU A 268 -13.36 -5.27 32.22
N ILE A 269 -13.57 -6.01 31.13
CA ILE A 269 -12.98 -7.31 30.83
C ILE A 269 -12.41 -7.24 29.42
N ASN A 270 -11.10 -7.43 29.29
CA ASN A 270 -10.38 -7.35 28.01
C ASN A 270 -10.67 -6.06 27.22
N GLY A 271 -10.75 -4.90 27.87
CA GLY A 271 -11.03 -3.62 27.19
C GLY A 271 -12.52 -3.33 26.97
N LYS A 272 -13.43 -4.19 27.44
CA LYS A 272 -14.87 -4.09 27.14
C LYS A 272 -15.72 -4.15 28.40
N SER A 273 -16.87 -3.46 28.39
CA SER A 273 -17.87 -3.51 29.48
C SER A 273 -18.45 -4.92 29.64
N LEU A 274 -18.37 -5.49 30.85
CA LEU A 274 -18.93 -6.80 31.19
C LEU A 274 -20.40 -6.92 30.80
N ILE A 275 -21.23 -5.93 31.17
CA ILE A 275 -22.67 -5.96 30.89
C ILE A 275 -22.94 -5.89 29.38
N MET A 276 -22.16 -5.11 28.64
CA MET A 276 -22.26 -5.09 27.18
C MET A 276 -21.83 -6.43 26.54
N GLN A 277 -20.89 -7.15 27.15
CA GLN A 277 -20.50 -8.49 26.67
C GLN A 277 -21.59 -9.53 26.96
N LEU A 278 -22.23 -9.49 28.14
CA LEU A 278 -23.38 -10.35 28.43
C LEU A 278 -24.49 -10.22 27.38
N PHE A 279 -24.87 -8.98 27.01
CA PHE A 279 -25.86 -8.78 25.96
C PHE A 279 -25.44 -9.37 24.60
N ARG A 280 -24.15 -9.32 24.26
CA ARG A 280 -23.66 -9.92 23.00
C ARG A 280 -23.66 -11.44 23.06
N GLU A 281 -23.24 -12.02 24.18
CA GLU A 281 -23.17 -13.46 24.39
C GLU A 281 -24.55 -14.12 24.25
N HIS A 282 -25.61 -13.41 24.64
CA HIS A 282 -26.99 -13.85 24.47
C HIS A 282 -27.68 -13.31 23.21
N GLU A 283 -26.91 -12.75 22.27
CA GLU A 283 -27.42 -12.23 20.99
C GLU A 283 -28.53 -11.17 21.13
N ILE A 284 -28.51 -10.39 22.22
CA ILE A 284 -29.51 -9.35 22.50
C ILE A 284 -29.08 -8.06 21.79
N PRO A 285 -29.82 -7.59 20.77
CA PRO A 285 -29.47 -6.37 20.06
C PRO A 285 -29.71 -5.13 20.94
N VAL A 286 -28.63 -4.42 21.26
CA VAL A 286 -28.67 -3.18 22.04
C VAL A 286 -28.61 -1.97 21.10
N PRO A 287 -29.53 -0.99 21.18
CA PRO A 287 -29.48 0.23 20.37
C PRO A 287 -28.20 1.04 20.63
N LEU A 288 -27.60 1.64 19.59
CA LEU A 288 -26.31 2.36 19.68
C LEU A 288 -26.22 3.38 20.83
N LYS A 289 -27.27 4.19 21.04
CA LYS A 289 -27.32 5.15 22.16
C LYS A 289 -27.23 4.45 23.52
N THR A 290 -27.90 3.31 23.66
CA THR A 290 -27.90 2.51 24.89
C THR A 290 -26.58 1.77 25.06
N GLN A 291 -25.91 1.35 23.99
CA GLN A 291 -24.54 0.79 24.08
C GLN A 291 -23.58 1.81 24.69
N GLY A 292 -23.56 3.03 24.16
CA GLY A 292 -22.73 4.12 24.70
C GLY A 292 -23.06 4.44 26.16
N TRP A 293 -24.34 4.35 26.54
CA TRP A 293 -24.76 4.54 27.92
C TRP A 293 -24.32 3.40 28.85
N ILE A 294 -24.45 2.14 28.43
CA ILE A 294 -23.95 0.99 29.20
C ILE A 294 -22.44 1.10 29.41
N ILE A 295 -21.69 1.49 28.38
CA ILE A 295 -20.23 1.57 28.47
C ILE A 295 -19.78 2.71 29.40
N ASN A 296 -20.42 3.89 29.34
CA ASN A 296 -19.90 5.09 29.99
C ASN A 296 -20.63 5.48 31.28
N SER A 297 -21.86 5.01 31.49
CA SER A 297 -22.74 5.50 32.56
C SER A 297 -23.17 4.41 33.53
N LEU A 298 -23.39 3.18 33.08
CA LEU A 298 -23.86 2.08 33.94
C LEU A 298 -22.77 1.60 34.91
N HIS A 299 -23.11 1.55 36.20
CA HIS A 299 -22.23 1.05 37.26
C HIS A 299 -22.50 -0.41 37.61
N SER A 300 -23.76 -0.80 37.84
CA SER A 300 -24.12 -2.17 38.25
C SER A 300 -25.58 -2.50 37.97
N ILE A 301 -25.90 -3.79 37.93
CA ILE A 301 -27.26 -4.34 37.77
C ILE A 301 -27.53 -5.39 38.87
N ARG A 302 -28.80 -5.58 39.23
CA ARG A 302 -29.24 -6.60 40.18
C ARG A 302 -30.62 -7.10 39.79
N TYR A 303 -30.75 -8.42 39.72
CA TYR A 303 -32.03 -9.09 39.50
C TYR A 303 -32.60 -9.57 40.84
N GLU A 304 -33.92 -9.52 41.00
CA GLU A 304 -34.62 -10.09 42.15
C GLU A 304 -35.42 -11.33 41.71
N PRO A 305 -34.93 -12.55 41.95
CA PRO A 305 -35.58 -13.78 41.43
C PRO A 305 -36.98 -14.03 42.00
N GLN A 306 -37.34 -13.43 43.13
CA GLN A 306 -38.60 -13.68 43.84
C GLN A 306 -39.81 -12.99 43.17
N ASN A 307 -39.60 -11.79 42.62
CA ASN A 307 -40.63 -10.96 41.99
C ASN A 307 -40.35 -10.70 40.50
N GLY A 308 -39.14 -11.04 40.02
CA GLY A 308 -38.71 -10.81 38.64
C GLY A 308 -38.31 -9.36 38.36
N GLU A 309 -38.10 -8.53 39.39
CA GLU A 309 -37.74 -7.13 39.23
C GLU A 309 -36.24 -6.94 38.98
N TRP A 310 -35.91 -5.82 38.32
CA TRP A 310 -34.54 -5.41 38.05
C TRP A 310 -34.25 -4.07 38.72
N HIS A 311 -33.03 -3.91 39.19
CA HIS A 311 -32.48 -2.64 39.65
C HIS A 311 -31.13 -2.40 38.99
N TYR A 312 -30.79 -1.14 38.70
CA TYR A 312 -29.46 -0.79 38.24
C TYR A 312 -29.01 0.55 38.80
N ARG A 313 -27.69 0.72 38.91
CA ARG A 313 -27.03 1.96 39.35
C ARG A 313 -26.21 2.52 38.19
N TYR A 314 -26.17 3.85 38.08
CA TYR A 314 -25.38 4.57 37.08
C TYR A 314 -24.76 5.84 37.68
N PHE A 315 -23.70 6.34 37.06
CA PHE A 315 -22.94 7.49 37.57
C PHE A 315 -23.76 8.78 37.53
N LYS A 316 -23.64 9.57 38.60
CA LYS A 316 -24.29 10.86 38.77
C LYS A 316 -23.93 11.81 37.62
N GLY A 317 -24.95 12.44 37.01
CA GLY A 317 -24.79 13.32 35.85
C GLY A 317 -25.17 12.69 34.51
N SER A 318 -25.36 11.37 34.46
CA SER A 318 -25.93 10.68 33.30
C SER A 318 -27.46 10.72 33.34
N ARG A 319 -28.11 10.81 32.17
CA ARG A 319 -29.57 10.64 32.05
C ARG A 319 -29.94 9.17 32.14
N ASP A 320 -31.10 8.86 32.69
CA ASP A 320 -31.58 7.49 32.74
C ASP A 320 -31.87 6.91 31.34
N SER A 321 -31.66 5.61 31.17
CA SER A 321 -31.88 4.91 29.90
C SER A 321 -33.31 4.38 29.82
N THR A 322 -34.08 4.86 28.85
CA THR A 322 -35.47 4.44 28.63
C THR A 322 -35.62 3.00 28.10
N LYS A 323 -34.52 2.31 27.82
CA LYS A 323 -34.49 0.96 27.23
C LYS A 323 -33.85 -0.09 28.12
N MET A 324 -33.29 0.31 29.27
CA MET A 324 -32.48 -0.60 30.08
C MET A 324 -33.30 -1.74 30.67
N PHE A 325 -34.48 -1.45 31.24
CA PHE A 325 -35.36 -2.49 31.80
C PHE A 325 -35.82 -3.50 30.73
N ASP A 326 -36.23 -3.04 29.55
CA ASP A 326 -36.60 -3.92 28.44
C ASP A 326 -35.46 -4.88 28.05
N LEU A 327 -34.22 -4.41 28.06
CA LEU A 327 -33.04 -5.21 27.74
C LEU A 327 -32.72 -6.20 28.87
N LEU A 328 -32.78 -5.77 30.12
CA LEU A 328 -32.53 -6.62 31.29
C LEU A 328 -33.54 -7.75 31.41
N SER A 329 -34.82 -7.51 31.13
CA SER A 329 -35.84 -8.56 31.09
C SER A 329 -35.55 -9.62 30.02
N LYS A 330 -35.02 -9.21 28.86
CA LYS A 330 -34.57 -10.15 27.82
C LYS A 330 -33.33 -10.94 28.26
N LEU A 331 -32.43 -10.31 29.01
CA LEU A 331 -31.21 -10.92 29.51
C LEU A 331 -31.51 -12.06 30.50
N SER A 332 -32.34 -11.83 31.52
CA SER A 332 -32.73 -12.91 32.44
C SER A 332 -33.41 -14.08 31.72
N ALA A 333 -34.31 -13.79 30.78
CA ALA A 333 -34.97 -14.83 29.98
C ALA A 333 -33.98 -15.65 29.15
N ALA A 334 -33.00 -15.00 28.52
CA ALA A 334 -31.98 -15.67 27.73
C ALA A 334 -31.05 -16.56 28.59
N ILE A 335 -30.60 -16.06 29.74
CA ILE A 335 -29.76 -16.83 30.68
C ILE A 335 -30.54 -18.06 31.21
N GLN A 336 -31.80 -17.88 31.62
CA GLN A 336 -32.64 -19.00 32.09
C GLN A 336 -32.83 -20.05 31.01
N THR A 337 -33.08 -19.63 29.77
CA THR A 337 -33.21 -20.54 28.63
C THR A 337 -31.94 -21.34 28.42
N ARG A 338 -30.77 -20.69 28.44
CA ARG A 338 -29.46 -21.33 28.27
C ARG A 338 -29.16 -22.35 29.37
N GLN A 339 -29.42 -22.02 30.65
CA GLN A 339 -29.24 -22.94 31.77
C GLN A 339 -30.13 -24.19 31.65
N GLN A 340 -31.37 -24.03 31.19
CA GLN A 340 -32.26 -25.17 30.96
C GLN A 340 -31.73 -26.11 29.89
N PHE A 341 -31.12 -25.60 28.81
CA PHE A 341 -30.49 -26.44 27.79
C PHE A 341 -29.22 -27.16 28.29
N GLU A 342 -28.38 -26.47 29.08
CA GLU A 342 -27.16 -27.04 29.65
C GLU A 342 -27.46 -28.13 30.70
N GLU A 343 -28.51 -27.99 31.51
CA GLU A 343 -28.91 -28.99 32.53
C GLU A 343 -29.61 -30.23 31.94
N HIS A 344 -30.28 -30.10 30.78
CA HIS A 344 -31.04 -31.20 30.16
C HIS A 344 -30.25 -31.97 29.07
N GLY A 345 -28.99 -31.63 28.82
CA GLY A 345 -28.11 -32.38 27.91
C GLY A 345 -28.56 -32.43 26.45
N ALA A 346 -29.39 -31.48 26.02
CA ALA A 346 -29.79 -31.36 24.62
C ALA A 346 -28.86 -30.36 23.92
N SER A 347 -28.01 -30.86 23.01
CA SER A 347 -27.23 -30.00 22.12
C SER A 347 -28.14 -28.98 21.43
N PRO A 348 -27.67 -27.73 21.21
CA PRO A 348 -28.39 -26.78 20.37
C PRO A 348 -28.58 -27.38 18.96
N PRO A 349 -29.64 -27.01 18.21
CA PRO A 349 -29.72 -27.39 16.81
C PRO A 349 -28.49 -26.86 16.07
N ASP A 350 -27.91 -27.73 15.24
CA ASP A 350 -26.72 -27.45 14.42
C ASP A 350 -26.80 -26.05 13.80
N THR A 351 -25.82 -25.21 14.12
CA THR A 351 -25.51 -24.03 13.32
C THR A 351 -25.10 -24.55 11.93
N PRO A 352 -25.64 -24.01 10.83
CA PRO A 352 -25.19 -24.43 9.51
C PRO A 352 -23.69 -24.12 9.43
N VAL A 353 -22.92 -25.17 9.20
CA VAL A 353 -21.52 -25.11 8.80
C VAL A 353 -21.47 -24.15 7.61
N LEU A 354 -20.92 -22.95 7.83
CA LEU A 354 -20.42 -22.14 6.75
C LEU A 354 -19.24 -22.94 6.18
N ASP A 355 -19.45 -23.52 5.01
CA ASP A 355 -18.38 -24.07 4.18
C ASP A 355 -17.27 -23.03 4.09
N CYS A 356 -16.21 -23.25 4.86
CA CYS A 356 -14.92 -22.65 4.59
C CYS A 356 -14.44 -23.30 3.30
N GLU A 357 -14.62 -22.58 2.19
CA GLU A 357 -13.99 -22.88 0.93
C GLU A 357 -12.51 -23.19 1.17
N GLU A 358 -12.12 -24.36 0.68
CA GLU A 358 -10.77 -24.87 0.65
C GLU A 358 -9.79 -23.80 0.17
N GLU A 359 -8.89 -23.34 1.05
CA GLU A 359 -7.59 -22.87 0.59
C GLU A 359 -6.83 -24.08 0.08
N GLN A 360 -7.03 -24.40 -1.21
CA GLN A 360 -6.15 -25.31 -1.93
C GLN A 360 -4.76 -24.68 -2.00
N GLU A 361 -3.83 -25.35 -1.34
CA GLU A 361 -2.42 -25.40 -1.72
C GLU A 361 -2.31 -25.56 -3.24
N MET A 362 -1.81 -24.52 -3.92
CA MET A 362 -1.14 -24.71 -5.21
C MET A 362 0.36 -24.67 -4.97
N GLU A 363 0.94 -25.85 -4.75
CA GLU A 363 2.26 -26.16 -5.29
C GLU A 363 2.16 -26.25 -6.83
N LEU A 364 2.79 -25.29 -7.52
CA LEU A 364 3.64 -25.48 -8.71
C LEU A 364 4.28 -24.15 -9.16
#